data_AF-A0A2G9T7U5-F1
#
_entry.id   AF-A0A2G9T7U5-F1
#
_cell.length_a   1.000
_cell.length_b   1.000
_cell.length_c   1.000
_cell.angle_alpha   90.00
_cell.angle_beta   90.00
_cell.angle_gamma   90.00
#
_symmetry.space_group_name_H-M   'P 1'
#
loop_
_entity.id
_entity.type
_entity.pdbx_description
1 polymer ?
#
loop_
_entity_poly.entity_id
_entity_poly.type
_entity_poly.pdbx_seq_one_letter_code
_entity_poly.pdbx_strand_id
1 'polypeptide(L)' 'VLTRDNINPQVVTMQYAVRGPILIRALKLERELQQGAEKPFKRVVKANIGDAHAMGQSPITFNRQ' A
#
# COMPACT_ATOMS: atom_id res chain seq x y z
N VAL A 1 -25.51 -6.42 -13.99
CA VAL A 1 -24.67 -5.59 -13.10
C VAL A 1 -23.89 -6.52 -12.18
N LEU A 2 -22.58 -6.31 -12.02
CA LEU A 2 -21.72 -7.12 -11.15
C LEU A 2 -21.89 -6.67 -9.68
N THR A 3 -22.08 -7.61 -8.76
CA THR A 3 -22.23 -7.37 -7.31
C THR A 3 -21.37 -8.37 -6.53
N ARG A 4 -21.10 -8.09 -5.25
CA ARG A 4 -20.34 -9.03 -4.40
C ARG A 4 -20.97 -10.42 -4.37
N ASP A 5 -22.29 -10.50 -4.48
CA ASP A 5 -23.05 -11.75 -4.38
C ASP A 5 -23.02 -12.58 -5.67
N ASN A 6 -22.59 -12.01 -6.81
CA ASN A 6 -22.57 -12.68 -8.11
C ASN A 6 -21.15 -12.86 -8.70
N ILE A 7 -20.09 -12.56 -7.94
CA ILE A 7 -18.70 -12.86 -8.31
C ILE A 7 -18.25 -14.23 -7.79
N ASN A 8 -17.14 -14.75 -8.32
CA ASN A 8 -16.56 -16.01 -7.88
C ASN A 8 -16.29 -15.98 -6.35
N PRO A 9 -16.87 -16.91 -5.56
CA PRO A 9 -16.69 -16.96 -4.11
C PRO A 9 -15.23 -17.12 -3.68
N GLN A 10 -14.37 -17.73 -4.50
CA GLN A 10 -12.94 -17.84 -4.24
C GLN A 10 -12.24 -16.48 -4.20
N VAL A 11 -12.70 -15.50 -4.98
CA VAL A 11 -12.18 -14.13 -4.93
C VAL A 11 -12.60 -13.44 -3.63
N VAL A 12 -13.78 -13.77 -3.10
CA VAL A 12 -14.29 -13.22 -1.84
C VAL A 12 -13.52 -13.75 -0.63
N THR A 13 -13.10 -15.02 -0.67
CA THR A 13 -12.36 -15.66 0.43
C THR A 13 -10.84 -15.48 0.33
N MET A 14 -10.31 -15.18 -0.85
CA MET A 14 -8.88 -14.97 -1.07
C MET A 14 -8.36 -13.79 -0.25
N GLN A 15 -7.21 -13.98 0.41
CA GLN A 15 -6.54 -12.96 1.20
C GLN A 15 -5.15 -12.68 0.65
N TYR A 16 -4.80 -11.39 0.55
CA TYR A 16 -3.46 -10.94 0.19
C TYR A 16 -2.93 -9.96 1.21
N ALA A 17 -2.30 -10.49 2.26
CA ALA A 17 -1.95 -9.74 3.47
C ALA A 17 -0.99 -8.56 3.21
N VAL A 18 -0.05 -8.72 2.28
CA VAL A 18 0.97 -7.70 1.92
C VAL A 18 0.33 -6.39 1.45
N ARG A 19 -0.84 -6.46 0.81
CA ARG A 19 -1.65 -5.30 0.41
C ARG A 19 -3.04 -5.31 1.05
N GLY A 20 -3.12 -5.81 2.28
CA GLY A 20 -4.35 -5.96 3.03
C GLY A 20 -4.75 -4.71 3.85
N PRO A 21 -5.56 -4.91 4.91
CA PRO A 21 -6.13 -3.82 5.71
C PRO A 21 -5.12 -2.84 6.32
N ILE A 22 -3.92 -3.32 6.69
CA ILE A 22 -2.87 -2.49 7.27
C ILE A 22 -2.40 -1.44 6.25
N LEU A 23 -2.17 -1.84 5.00
CA LEU A 23 -1.79 -0.92 3.94
C LEU A 23 -2.92 0.08 3.65
N ILE A 24 -4.18 -0.36 3.64
CA ILE A 24 -5.33 0.54 3.45
C ILE A 24 -5.39 1.60 4.55
N ARG A 25 -5.16 1.22 5.82
CA ARG A 25 -5.10 2.17 6.93
C ARG A 25 -3.91 3.12 6.81
N ALA A 26 -2.74 2.60 6.42
CA ALA A 26 -1.53 3.38 6.18
C ALA A 26 -1.78 4.47 5.12
N LEU A 27 -2.41 4.14 4.00
CA LEU A 27 -2.78 5.11 2.95
C LEU A 27 -3.78 6.17 3.45
N LYS A 28 -4.74 5.78 4.29
CA LYS A 28 -5.65 6.74 4.92
C LYS A 28 -4.90 7.71 5.85
N LEU A 29 -3.96 7.21 6.65
CA LEU A 29 -3.11 8.03 7.52
C LEU A 29 -2.24 8.99 6.71
N GLU A 30 -1.69 8.56 5.57
CA GLU A 30 -0.94 9.46 4.66
C GLU A 30 -1.82 10.62 4.17
N ARG A 31 -3.07 10.35 3.77
CA ARG A 31 -4.01 11.40 3.36
C ARG A 31 -4.39 12.33 4.53
N GLU A 32 -4.64 11.77 5.71
CA GLU A 32 -4.91 12.57 6.92
C GLU A 32 -3.74 13.54 7.21
N LEU A 33 -2.50 13.04 7.16
CA LEU A 33 -1.30 13.86 7.34
C LEU A 33 -1.16 14.95 6.26
N GLN A 34 -1.45 14.62 4.99
CA GLN A 34 -1.44 15.59 3.88
C GLN A 34 -2.49 16.69 4.04
N GLN A 35 -3.61 16.39 4.71
CA GLN A 35 -4.66 17.34 5.04
C GLN A 35 -4.37 18.15 6.32
N GLY A 36 -3.20 17.95 6.93
CA GLY A 36 -2.78 18.69 8.13
C GLY A 36 -3.27 18.09 9.44
N ALA A 37 -3.73 16.84 9.47
CA ALA A 37 -4.12 16.20 10.72
C ALA A 37 -2.89 16.00 11.64
N GLU A 38 -3.01 16.44 12.89
CA GLU A 38 -1.97 16.19 13.89
C GLU A 38 -1.99 14.72 14.35
N LYS A 39 -0.82 14.10 14.32
CA LYS A 39 -0.57 12.72 14.74
C LYS A 39 0.76 12.66 15.49
N PRO A 40 1.02 11.63 16.32
CA PRO A 40 2.30 11.46 17.01
C PRO A 40 3.48 11.10 16.08
N PHE A 41 3.33 11.23 14.76
CA PHE A 41 4.32 10.95 13.73
C PHE A 41 4.09 11.87 12.53
N LYS A 42 5.17 12.18 11.80
CA LYS A 42 5.14 13.12 10.67
C LYS A 42 4.93 12.46 9.31
N ARG A 43 5.19 11.16 9.20
CA ARG A 43 5.07 10.38 7.95
C ARG A 43 4.84 8.90 8.23
N VAL A 44 4.29 8.21 7.24
CA VAL A 44 4.14 6.76 7.23
C VAL A 44 5.31 6.14 6.48
N VAL A 45 5.88 5.05 6.99
CA VAL A 45 6.96 4.28 6.33
C VAL A 45 6.40 2.92 5.88
N LYS A 46 6.52 2.61 4.59
CA LYS A 46 5.97 1.39 3.97
C LYS A 46 6.97 0.24 4.04
N ALA A 47 7.11 -0.37 5.22
CA ALA A 47 7.96 -1.54 5.44
C ALA A 47 7.23 -2.89 5.23
N ASN A 48 6.10 -2.87 4.51
CA ASN A 48 5.23 -4.04 4.32
C ASN A 48 5.56 -4.86 3.06
N ILE A 49 6.33 -4.31 2.12
CA ILE A 49 6.74 -4.98 0.88
C ILE A 49 8.20 -4.62 0.55
N GLY A 50 8.92 -5.55 -0.07
CA GLY A 50 10.29 -5.35 -0.53
C GLY A 50 10.39 -4.46 -1.77
N ASP A 51 10.03 -3.18 -1.64
CA ASP A 51 10.21 -2.16 -2.69
C ASP A 51 11.46 -1.33 -2.39
N ALA A 52 12.61 -1.82 -2.84
CA ALA A 52 13.89 -1.19 -2.54
C ALA A 52 14.04 0.20 -3.16
N HIS A 53 13.47 0.44 -4.35
CA HIS A 53 13.49 1.77 -4.96
C HIS A 53 12.63 2.77 -4.16
N ALA A 54 11.46 2.37 -3.67
CA ALA A 54 10.66 3.22 -2.78
C ALA A 54 11.38 3.53 -1.45
N MET A 55 12.29 2.65 -1.02
CA MET A 55 13.14 2.83 0.16
C MET A 55 14.45 3.58 -0.14
N GLY A 56 14.63 4.10 -1.36
CA GLY A 56 15.76 4.97 -1.72
C GLY A 56 16.93 4.26 -2.41
N GLN A 57 16.78 3.00 -2.82
CA GLN A 57 17.80 2.36 -3.65
C GLN A 57 17.89 3.07 -5.02
N SER A 58 19.10 3.52 -5.38
CA SER A 58 19.36 4.04 -6.72
C SER A 58 19.32 2.93 -7.77
N PRO A 59 18.77 3.18 -8.96
CA PRO A 59 18.80 2.20 -10.02
C PRO A 59 20.20 1.91 -10.55
N ILE A 60 20.41 0.70 -11.05
CA ILE A 60 21.65 0.31 -11.72
C ILE A 60 21.67 0.95 -13.13
N THR A 61 22.64 1.83 -13.38
CA THR A 61 22.74 2.61 -14.62
C THR A 61 22.84 1.73 -15.88
N PHE A 62 23.68 0.70 -15.86
CA PHE A 62 23.91 -0.17 -17.02
C PHE A 62 22.63 -0.84 -17.54
N ASN A 63 21.73 -1.26 -16.65
CA ASN A 63 20.48 -1.92 -17.04
C ASN A 63 19.39 -0.97 -17.58
N ARG A 64 19.62 0.35 -17.54
CA ARG A 64 18.63 1.38 -17.91
C ARG A 64 19.03 2.18 -19.16
N GLN A 65 20.08 1.77 -19.86
CA GLN A 65 20.52 2.35 -21.14
C GLN A 65 19.70 1.82 -22.31
#